data_AF-A0A2V7L9J6-F1
#
_entry.id   AF-A0A2V7L9J6-F1
#
_cell.length_a   1.000
_cell.length_b   1.000
_cell.length_c   1.000
_cell.angle_alpha   90.00
_cell.angle_beta   90.00
_cell.angle_gamma   90.00
#
_symmetry.space_group_name_H-M   'P 1'
#
loop_
_entity.id
_entity.type
_entity.pdbx_description
1 polymer ?
#
loop_
_entity_poly.entity_id
_entity_poly.type
_entity_poly.pdbx_seq_one_letter_code
_entity_poly.pdbx_strand_id
1 'polypeptide(L)'
;RPLAVLVPLLLLWGVAVVADSAQFSAAVSELAPRELVGTALTLQTSLGFLLTCLTIYLLPALAQRVGWRWSMSVLALGPAAGVWAMLTLRRRPEATALAAGRR
;
A
#
# COMPACT_ATOMS: atom_id res chain seq x y z
N ARG A 1 5.04 -29.92 -5.91
CA ARG A 1 5.39 -29.02 -7.06
C ARG A 1 4.90 -27.58 -6.91
N PRO A 2 3.65 -27.25 -6.48
CA PRO A 2 3.24 -25.85 -6.32
C PRO A 2 4.03 -25.09 -5.24
N LEU A 3 4.51 -25.79 -4.20
CA LEU A 3 5.34 -25.22 -3.13
C LEU A 3 6.66 -24.60 -3.65
N ALA A 4 7.25 -25.17 -4.71
CA ALA A 4 8.51 -24.67 -5.26
C ALA A 4 8.37 -23.28 -5.91
N VAL A 5 7.17 -22.90 -6.34
CA VAL A 5 6.86 -21.56 -6.88
C VAL A 5 6.27 -20.67 -5.79
N LEU A 6 5.42 -21.25 -4.95
CA LEU A 6 4.72 -20.53 -3.89
C LEU A 6 5.69 -19.98 -2.83
N VAL A 7 6.68 -20.75 -2.41
CA VAL A 7 7.63 -20.32 -1.37
C VAL A 7 8.47 -19.11 -1.82
N PRO A 8 9.14 -19.13 -2.99
CA PRO A 8 9.84 -17.95 -3.49
C PRO A 8 8.92 -16.75 -3.68
N LEU A 9 7.68 -16.97 -4.17
CA LEU A 9 6.71 -15.91 -4.36
C LEU A 9 6.30 -15.27 -3.03
N LEU A 10 6.02 -16.06 -1.99
CA LEU A 10 5.69 -15.56 -0.66
C LEU A 10 6.88 -14.86 0.02
N LEU A 11 8.11 -15.33 -0.20
CA LEU A 11 9.31 -14.67 0.31
C LEU A 11 9.52 -13.31 -0.37
N LEU A 12 9.43 -13.27 -1.71
CA LEU A 12 9.55 -12.03 -2.48
C LEU A 12 8.45 -11.05 -2.06
N TRP A 13 7.22 -11.53 -1.93
CA TRP A 13 6.09 -10.75 -1.45
C TRP A 13 6.32 -10.20 -0.03
N GLY A 14 6.75 -11.06 0.90
CA GLY A 14 7.01 -10.66 2.28
C GLY A 14 8.10 -9.60 2.38
N VAL A 15 9.18 -9.73 1.62
CA VAL A 15 10.25 -8.73 1.56
C VAL A 15 9.76 -7.42 0.95
N ALA A 16 8.99 -7.49 -0.15
CA ALA A 16 8.48 -6.30 -0.83
C ALA A 16 7.51 -5.49 0.05
N VAL A 17 6.51 -6.16 0.64
CA VAL A 17 5.44 -5.48 1.39
C VAL A 17 5.93 -4.85 2.69
N VAL A 18 6.98 -5.39 3.32
CA VAL A 18 7.54 -4.83 4.57
C VAL A 18 8.10 -3.41 4.35
N ALA A 19 8.62 -3.11 3.16
CA ALA A 19 9.22 -1.80 2.87
C ALA A 19 8.18 -0.69 2.66
N ASP A 20 6.96 -1.02 2.23
CA ASP A 20 5.95 -0.06 1.80
C ASP A 20 5.59 0.96 2.89
N SER A 21 5.32 0.49 4.11
CA SER A 21 4.91 1.36 5.23
C SER A 21 5.96 2.42 5.58
N ALA A 22 7.25 2.06 5.56
CA ALA A 22 8.35 2.98 5.81
C ALA A 22 8.50 3.99 4.66
N GLN A 23 8.41 3.53 3.41
CA GLN A 23 8.51 4.38 2.22
C GLN A 23 7.37 5.40 2.13
N PHE A 24 6.13 4.99 2.37
CA PHE A 24 4.98 5.90 2.32
C PHE A 24 5.00 6.92 3.46
N SER A 25 5.35 6.50 4.68
CA SER A 25 5.43 7.42 5.81
C SER A 25 6.56 8.44 5.65
N ALA A 26 7.69 8.02 5.08
CA ALA A 26 8.77 8.94 4.71
C ALA A 26 8.32 9.93 3.63
N ALA A 27 7.63 9.45 2.58
CA ALA A 27 7.12 10.32 1.53
C ALA A 27 6.11 11.36 2.08
N VAL A 28 5.22 10.94 2.99
CA VAL A 28 4.26 11.85 3.63
C VAL A 28 4.97 12.86 4.53
N SER A 29 5.96 12.45 5.32
CA SER A 29 6.67 13.36 6.23
C SER A 29 7.57 14.37 5.50
N GLU A 30 8.15 13.98 4.36
CA GLU A 30 8.99 14.86 3.55
C GLU A 30 8.18 15.85 2.69
N LEU A 31 6.99 15.46 2.23
CA LEU A 31 6.17 16.29 1.35
C LEU A 31 5.11 17.13 2.09
N ALA A 32 4.72 16.74 3.31
CA ALA A 32 3.76 17.52 4.08
C ALA A 32 4.37 18.83 4.60
N PRO A 33 3.56 19.91 4.74
CA PRO A 33 3.98 21.10 5.46
C PRO A 33 4.47 20.73 6.87
N ARG A 34 5.58 21.32 7.32
CA ARG A 34 6.26 20.96 8.58
C ARG A 34 5.33 20.96 9.79
N GLU A 35 4.41 21.89 9.84
CA GLU A 35 3.41 22.03 10.92
C GLU A 35 2.29 20.98 10.89
N LEU A 36 2.10 20.26 9.77
CA LEU A 36 1.04 19.28 9.56
C LEU A 36 1.53 17.84 9.44
N VAL A 37 2.84 17.57 9.55
CA VAL A 37 3.41 16.21 9.41
C VAL A 37 2.73 15.22 10.36
N GLY A 38 2.54 15.59 11.62
CA GLY A 38 1.87 14.74 12.61
C GLY A 38 0.43 14.41 12.23
N THR A 39 -0.32 15.41 11.75
CA THR A 39 -1.71 15.22 11.27
C THR A 39 -1.74 14.33 10.03
N ALA A 40 -0.84 14.55 9.07
CA ALA A 40 -0.78 13.77 7.84
C ALA A 40 -0.47 12.29 8.11
N LEU A 41 0.50 11.99 8.99
CA LEU A 41 0.83 10.62 9.39
C LEU A 41 -0.30 9.95 10.17
N THR A 42 -0.99 10.70 11.04
CA THR A 42 -2.17 10.20 11.75
C THR A 42 -3.27 9.84 10.77
N LEU A 43 -3.60 10.74 9.83
CA LEU A 43 -4.60 10.49 8.80
C LEU A 43 -4.24 9.27 7.94
N GLN A 44 -2.99 9.16 7.49
CA GLN A 44 -2.49 7.99 6.76
C GLN A 44 -2.73 6.69 7.53
N THR A 45 -2.35 6.67 8.80
CA THR A 45 -2.51 5.50 9.67
C THR A 45 -3.97 5.15 9.90
N SER A 46 -4.81 6.14 10.22
CA SER A 46 -6.25 5.94 10.44
C SER A 46 -6.96 5.45 9.17
N LEU A 47 -6.61 5.96 7.99
CA LEU A 47 -7.14 5.48 6.72
C LEU A 47 -6.70 4.04 6.43
N GLY A 48 -5.44 3.70 6.71
CA GLY A 48 -4.93 2.34 6.58
C GLY A 48 -5.68 1.34 7.46
N PHE A 49 -5.92 1.71 8.73
CA PHE A 49 -6.74 0.90 9.64
C PHE A 49 -8.19 0.78 9.18
N LEU A 50 -8.82 1.88 8.76
CA LEU A 50 -10.18 1.87 8.25
C LEU A 50 -10.30 0.93 7.04
N LEU A 51 -9.38 1.02 6.08
CA LEU A 51 -9.34 0.15 4.91
C LEU A 51 -9.17 -1.33 5.31
N THR A 52 -8.30 -1.60 6.28
CA THR A 52 -8.08 -2.96 6.80
C THR A 52 -9.36 -3.51 7.42
N CYS A 53 -9.99 -2.76 8.32
CA CYS A 53 -11.26 -3.13 8.95
C CYS A 53 -12.33 -3.40 7.89
N LEU A 54 -12.52 -2.46 6.95
CA LEU A 54 -13.50 -2.61 5.87
C LEU A 54 -13.24 -3.89 5.06
N THR A 55 -11.99 -4.17 4.73
CA THR A 55 -11.60 -5.37 3.96
C THR A 55 -11.91 -6.65 4.73
N ILE A 56 -11.61 -6.70 6.04
CA ILE A 56 -11.89 -7.87 6.89
C ILE A 56 -13.39 -8.19 6.92
N TYR A 57 -14.26 -7.17 6.97
CA TYR A 57 -15.71 -7.38 6.97
C TYR A 57 -16.29 -7.70 5.59
N LEU A 58 -15.81 -7.05 4.52
CA LEU A 58 -16.38 -7.21 3.18
C LEU A 58 -15.90 -8.46 2.45
N LEU A 59 -14.64 -8.87 2.65
CA LEU A 59 -14.04 -9.97 1.90
C LEU A 59 -14.77 -11.31 2.10
N PRO A 60 -15.18 -11.72 3.32
CA PRO A 60 -15.96 -12.93 3.52
C PRO A 60 -17.33 -12.88 2.85
N ALA A 61 -18.02 -11.74 2.92
CA ALA A 61 -19.31 -11.55 2.26
C ALA A 61 -19.19 -11.67 0.73
N LEU A 62 -18.10 -11.17 0.16
CA LEU A 62 -17.78 -11.36 -1.25
C LEU A 62 -17.45 -12.82 -1.56
N ALA A 63 -16.65 -13.49 -0.70
CA ALA A 63 -16.30 -14.90 -0.86
C ALA A 63 -17.50 -15.84 -0.83
N GLN A 64 -18.55 -15.52 -0.09
CA GLN A 64 -19.82 -16.28 -0.13
C GLN A 64 -20.53 -16.19 -1.49
N ARG A 65 -20.33 -15.10 -2.26
CA ARG A 65 -21.00 -14.88 -3.54
C ARG A 65 -20.21 -15.40 -4.75
N VAL A 66 -18.89 -15.21 -4.74
CA VAL A 66 -18.03 -15.51 -5.91
C VAL A 66 -16.93 -16.54 -5.61
N GLY A 67 -16.84 -17.03 -4.37
CA GLY A 67 -15.83 -17.99 -3.93
C GLY A 67 -14.48 -17.36 -3.58
N TRP A 68 -13.73 -18.02 -2.69
CA TRP A 68 -12.42 -17.55 -2.20
C TRP A 68 -11.38 -17.32 -3.30
N ARG A 69 -11.42 -18.12 -4.37
CA ARG A 69 -10.48 -18.00 -5.50
C ARG A 69 -10.55 -16.63 -6.16
N TRP A 70 -11.75 -16.06 -6.31
CA TRP A 70 -11.97 -14.77 -6.97
C TRP A 70 -11.97 -13.59 -5.99
N SER A 71 -12.37 -13.81 -4.73
CA SER A 71 -12.32 -12.75 -3.71
C SER A 71 -10.91 -12.23 -3.47
N MET A 72 -9.90 -13.11 -3.51
CA MET A 72 -8.49 -12.69 -3.36
C MET A 72 -8.04 -11.76 -4.49
N SER A 73 -8.59 -11.90 -5.69
CA SER A 73 -8.27 -11.02 -6.82
C SER A 73 -8.71 -9.57 -6.59
N VAL A 74 -9.77 -9.35 -5.80
CA VAL A 74 -10.22 -8.00 -5.43
C VAL A 74 -9.18 -7.26 -4.59
N LEU A 75 -8.39 -7.97 -3.78
CA LEU A 75 -7.32 -7.36 -2.99
C LEU A 75 -6.21 -6.77 -3.87
N ALA A 76 -6.03 -7.26 -5.10
CA ALA A 76 -5.05 -6.72 -6.04
C ALA A 76 -5.37 -5.27 -6.47
N LEU A 77 -6.62 -4.81 -6.30
CA LEU A 77 -7.00 -3.43 -6.58
C LEU A 77 -6.26 -2.42 -5.69
N GLY A 78 -5.95 -2.80 -4.44
CA GLY A 78 -5.21 -1.95 -3.51
C GLY A 78 -3.79 -1.63 -4.02
N PRO A 79 -2.93 -2.64 -4.23
CA PRO A 79 -1.60 -2.44 -4.82
C PRO A 79 -1.64 -1.77 -6.19
N ALA A 80 -2.61 -2.10 -7.04
CA ALA A 80 -2.75 -1.45 -8.35
C ALA A 80 -3.01 0.07 -8.22
N ALA A 81 -3.91 0.46 -7.32
CA ALA A 81 -4.17 1.86 -7.01
C ALA A 81 -2.94 2.55 -6.38
N GLY A 82 -2.21 1.85 -5.49
CA GLY A 82 -0.98 2.34 -4.90
C GLY A 82 0.11 2.62 -5.94
N VAL A 83 0.36 1.66 -6.86
CA VAL A 83 1.30 1.84 -7.97
C VAL A 83 0.89 3.02 -8.84
N TRP A 84 -0.38 3.12 -9.21
CA TRP A 84 -0.89 4.24 -10.00
C TRP A 84 -0.70 5.59 -9.30
N ALA A 85 -0.97 5.67 -8.00
CA ALA A 85 -0.77 6.87 -7.19
C ALA A 85 0.71 7.26 -7.14
N MET A 86 1.62 6.31 -6.93
CA MET A 86 3.06 6.56 -6.88
C MET A 86 3.64 6.97 -8.24
N LEU A 87 3.17 6.36 -9.33
CA LEU A 87 3.53 6.77 -10.70
C LEU A 87 3.04 8.20 -11.01
N THR A 88 1.87 8.56 -10.49
CA THR A 88 1.33 9.92 -10.62
C THR A 88 2.13 10.91 -9.78
N LEU A 89 2.48 10.56 -8.54
CA LEU A 89 3.34 11.36 -7.68
C LEU A 89 4.71 11.61 -8.33
N ARG A 90 5.32 10.59 -8.93
CA ARG A 90 6.61 10.69 -9.62
C ARG A 90 6.64 11.74 -10.75
N ARG A 91 5.48 12.09 -11.31
CA ARG A 91 5.36 13.12 -12.36
C ARG A 91 5.24 14.54 -11.81
N ARG A 92 5.01 14.69 -10.51
CA ARG A 92 4.86 15.99 -9.86
C ARG A 92 6.22 16.63 -9.54
N PRO A 93 6.36 17.96 -9.61
CA PRO A 93 7.61 18.64 -9.29
C PRO A 93 8.04 18.42 -7.83
N GLU A 94 7.08 18.31 -6.90
CA GLU A 94 7.37 18.07 -5.48
C GLU A 94 8.08 16.73 -5.23
N ALA A 95 7.92 15.75 -6.13
CA ALA A 95 8.59 14.46 -5.99
C ALA A 95 10.12 14.55 -6.12
N THR A 96 10.69 15.64 -6.66
CA THR A 96 12.15 15.83 -6.64
C THR A 96 12.68 16.14 -5.24
N ALA A 97 11.82 16.51 -4.28
CA ALA A 97 12.23 16.76 -2.91
C ALA A 97 12.37 15.46 -2.08
N LEU A 98 11.78 14.34 -2.55
CA LEU A 98 11.83 13.05 -1.86
C LEU A 98 13.27 12.54 -1.70
N ALA A 99 13.52 11.81 -0.62
CA ALA A 99 14.82 11.29 -0.23
C ALA A 99 15.90 12.38 -0.09
N ALA A 100 15.50 13.58 0.35
CA ALA A 100 16.31 14.79 0.38
C ALA A 100 16.92 15.17 -1.00
N GLY A 101 16.18 14.90 -2.08
CA GLY A 101 16.60 15.17 -3.45
C GLY A 101 17.65 14.22 -4.02
N ARG A 102 17.97 13.14 -3.30
CA ARG A 102 18.87 12.09 -3.79
C ARG A 102 18.08 11.15 -4.70
N ARG A 103 18.44 11.13 -5.99
CA ARG A 103 17.94 10.16 -6.97
C ARG A 103 18.84 8.93 -7.02
#